data_AF-M2Q9G2-F1
#
_entry.id   AF-M2Q9G2-F1
#
_cell.length_a   1.000
_cell.length_b   1.000
_cell.length_c   1.000
_cell.angle_alpha   90.00
_cell.angle_beta   90.00
_cell.angle_gamma   90.00
#
_symmetry.space_group_name_H-M   'P 1'
#
loop_
_entity.id
_entity.type
_entity.pdbx_description
1 polymer ?
#
loop_
_entity_poly.entity_id
_entity_poly.type
_entity_poly.pdbx_seq_one_letter_code
_entity_poly.pdbx_strand_id
1 'polypeptide(L)'
;MSQKVTITVEEYIQMLINEKELKVLKDETLHLLNEKEINKTLIKEMEMKNNILSEVVQQETKKYAQLEYKKRYLENKLNQLENDKQLNDKEKLEILTEIKTNLKKQPNIFIQQEYLQEYPYDEKKLNFKHSIFSETISKPINIKNTYLFMPIFTKKEISNSLGKVTEPMTDEIYKKVLIFLNEIPKDEKYKITTNKVVKITPIFIFEVQYDLFVEIFKSFIENKKEVVLINKYPSISSKVLFQEYCNQAGIHCLNSTYDEKARWQRIHIAKFNKCIIELEKQRKKDGLNIMFSFVKHRYPRFQFIGLGKM
;
A
#
# COMPACT_ATOMS: atom_id res chain seq x y z
N MET A 1 -36.72 -28.11 83.67
CA MET A 1 -38.06 -28.56 83.22
C MET A 1 -38.12 -28.39 81.71
N SER A 2 -38.40 -29.45 80.96
CA SER A 2 -38.59 -29.37 79.51
C SER A 2 -40.03 -28.93 79.24
N GLN A 3 -40.21 -27.72 78.70
CA GLN A 3 -41.52 -27.26 78.24
C GLN A 3 -41.84 -27.96 76.92
N LYS A 4 -42.80 -28.90 76.95
CA LYS A 4 -43.38 -29.47 75.74
C LYS A 4 -44.28 -28.42 75.09
N VAL A 5 -43.79 -27.84 73.99
CA VAL A 5 -44.59 -26.98 73.12
C VAL A 5 -45.50 -27.89 72.28
N THR A 6 -46.81 -27.68 72.38
CA THR A 6 -47.81 -28.37 71.55
C THR A 6 -48.26 -27.38 70.48
N ILE A 7 -48.08 -27.75 69.21
CA ILE A 7 -48.50 -26.97 68.04
C ILE A 7 -49.57 -27.75 67.30
N THR A 8 -50.56 -27.03 66.76
CA THR A 8 -51.60 -27.60 65.91
C THR A 8 -51.04 -28.00 64.55
N VAL A 9 -51.76 -28.87 63.83
CA VAL A 9 -51.35 -29.30 62.48
C VAL A 9 -51.35 -28.12 61.52
N GLU A 10 -52.30 -27.19 61.64
CA GLU A 10 -52.31 -25.97 60.80
C GLU A 10 -51.11 -25.07 61.07
N GLU A 11 -50.73 -24.86 62.34
CA GLU A 11 -49.53 -24.09 62.70
C GLU A 11 -48.25 -24.73 62.16
N TYR A 12 -48.15 -26.07 62.19
CA TYR A 12 -47.01 -26.79 61.64
C TYR A 12 -46.90 -26.63 60.12
N ILE A 13 -48.02 -26.75 59.39
CA ILE A 13 -48.05 -26.55 57.93
C ILE A 13 -47.65 -25.11 57.58
N GLN A 14 -48.18 -24.11 58.31
CA GLN A 14 -47.83 -22.72 58.09
C GLN A 14 -46.33 -22.45 58.34
N MET A 15 -45.76 -23.08 59.36
CA MET A 15 -44.33 -22.94 59.67
C MET A 15 -43.46 -23.50 58.54
N LEU A 16 -43.83 -24.64 57.94
CA LEU A 16 -43.14 -25.22 56.79
C LEU A 16 -43.25 -24.36 55.52
N ILE A 17 -44.41 -23.76 55.27
CA ILE A 17 -44.61 -22.81 54.15
C ILE A 17 -43.71 -21.59 54.35
N ASN A 18 -43.71 -21.00 55.55
CA ASN A 18 -42.89 -19.84 55.89
C ASN A 18 -41.39 -20.14 55.77
N GLU A 19 -40.92 -21.32 56.20
CA GLU A 19 -39.52 -21.73 56.03
C GLU A 19 -39.12 -21.85 54.56
N LYS A 20 -40.01 -22.38 53.72
CA LYS A 20 -39.78 -22.50 52.28
C LYS A 20 -39.70 -21.12 51.62
N GLU A 21 -40.62 -20.22 51.94
CA GLU A 21 -40.61 -18.84 51.45
C GLU A 21 -39.36 -18.07 51.90
N LEU A 22 -38.97 -18.23 53.18
CA LEU A 22 -37.76 -17.62 53.72
C LEU A 22 -36.50 -18.11 52.99
N LYS A 23 -36.46 -19.40 52.61
CA LYS A 23 -35.35 -19.96 51.85
C LYS A 23 -35.28 -19.36 50.45
N VAL A 24 -36.41 -19.28 49.74
CA VAL A 24 -36.49 -18.67 48.40
C VAL A 24 -36.02 -17.21 48.45
N LEU A 25 -36.50 -16.43 49.42
CA LEU A 25 -36.08 -15.03 49.60
C LEU A 25 -34.58 -14.89 49.86
N LYS A 26 -33.99 -15.80 50.65
CA LYS A 26 -32.53 -15.79 50.90
C LYS A 26 -31.74 -16.09 49.63
N ASP A 27 -32.18 -17.07 48.84
CA ASP A 27 -31.52 -17.46 47.59
C ASP A 27 -31.61 -16.32 46.55
N GLU A 28 -32.78 -15.68 46.42
CA GLU A 28 -32.96 -14.50 45.55
C GLU A 28 -32.13 -13.30 46.01
N THR A 29 -32.05 -13.05 47.32
CA THR A 29 -31.23 -11.96 47.86
C THR A 29 -29.74 -12.17 47.57
N LEU A 30 -29.25 -13.41 47.71
CA LEU A 30 -27.88 -13.77 47.38
C LEU A 30 -27.59 -13.60 45.88
N HIS A 31 -28.54 -14.00 45.03
CA HIS A 31 -28.44 -13.80 43.58
C HIS A 31 -28.34 -12.31 43.23
N LEU A 32 -29.23 -11.47 43.77
CA LEU A 32 -29.23 -10.02 43.53
C LEU A 32 -27.96 -9.34 44.04
N LEU A 33 -27.40 -9.79 45.16
CA LEU A 33 -26.11 -9.32 45.67
C LEU A 33 -24.96 -9.60 44.69
N ASN A 34 -24.92 -10.82 44.15
CA ASN A 34 -23.91 -11.22 43.16
C ASN A 34 -24.05 -10.41 41.86
N GLU A 35 -25.27 -10.23 41.34
CA GLU A 35 -25.52 -9.40 40.16
C GLU A 35 -25.10 -7.94 40.38
N LYS A 36 -25.36 -7.39 41.57
CA LYS A 36 -24.96 -6.03 41.92
C LYS A 36 -23.44 -5.86 41.92
N GLU A 37 -22.68 -6.85 42.39
CA GLU A 37 -21.22 -6.83 42.35
C GLU A 37 -20.68 -6.91 40.92
N ILE A 38 -21.24 -7.79 40.09
CA ILE A 38 -20.90 -7.92 38.66
C ILE A 38 -21.20 -6.62 37.91
N ASN A 39 -22.35 -5.99 38.18
CA ASN A 39 -22.71 -4.72 37.55
C ASN A 39 -21.76 -3.59 37.99
N LYS A 40 -21.32 -3.58 39.25
CA LYS A 40 -20.37 -2.59 39.76
C LYS A 40 -19.00 -2.70 39.09
N THR A 41 -18.51 -3.92 38.81
CA THR A 41 -17.25 -4.11 38.08
C THR A 41 -17.40 -3.68 36.62
N LEU A 42 -18.51 -4.03 35.97
CA LEU A 42 -18.78 -3.68 34.58
C LEU A 42 -18.87 -2.15 34.36
N ILE A 43 -19.51 -1.43 35.30
CA ILE A 43 -19.56 0.04 35.27
C ILE A 43 -18.15 0.64 35.34
N LYS A 44 -17.29 0.16 36.24
CA LYS A 44 -15.91 0.65 36.36
C LYS A 44 -15.08 0.40 35.10
N GLU A 45 -15.24 -0.76 34.46
CA GLU A 45 -14.57 -1.06 33.20
C GLU A 45 -15.04 -0.15 32.06
N MET A 46 -16.34 0.14 32.00
CA MET A 46 -16.92 1.07 31.04
C MET A 46 -16.40 2.49 31.25
N GLU A 47 -16.31 2.95 32.51
CA GLU A 47 -15.74 4.26 32.86
C GLU A 47 -14.27 4.37 32.44
N MET A 48 -13.45 3.34 32.69
CA MET A 48 -12.05 3.32 32.23
C MET A 48 -11.95 3.39 30.71
N LYS A 49 -12.74 2.58 29.99
CA LYS A 49 -12.76 2.59 28.51
C LYS A 49 -13.17 3.96 27.97
N ASN A 50 -14.15 4.61 28.60
CA ASN A 50 -14.62 5.93 28.19
C ASN A 50 -13.55 7.01 28.42
N ASN A 51 -12.81 6.95 29.53
CA ASN A 51 -11.71 7.86 29.79
C ASN A 51 -10.58 7.70 28.76
N ILE A 52 -10.18 6.47 28.46
CA ILE A 52 -9.17 6.18 27.42
C ILE A 52 -9.63 6.70 26.06
N LEU A 53 -10.90 6.46 25.70
CA LEU A 53 -11.45 6.94 24.43
C LEU A 53 -11.45 8.48 24.36
N SER A 54 -11.82 9.16 25.45
CA SER A 54 -11.78 10.61 25.54
C SER A 54 -10.36 11.16 25.34
N GLU A 55 -9.34 10.54 25.95
CA GLU A 55 -7.94 10.93 25.75
C GLU A 55 -7.49 10.74 24.30
N VAL A 56 -7.86 9.62 23.66
CA VAL A 56 -7.54 9.36 22.25
C VAL A 56 -8.19 10.39 21.34
N VAL A 57 -9.47 10.71 21.56
CA VAL A 57 -10.19 11.74 20.79
C VAL A 57 -9.50 13.10 20.91
N GLN A 58 -9.09 13.49 22.11
CA GLN A 58 -8.35 14.75 22.32
C GLN A 58 -7.00 14.77 21.58
N GLN A 59 -6.26 13.65 21.60
CA GLN A 59 -4.99 13.54 20.89
C GLN A 59 -5.17 13.62 19.36
N GLU A 60 -6.15 12.89 18.81
CA GLU A 60 -6.44 12.92 17.38
C GLU A 60 -6.95 14.30 16.92
N THR A 61 -7.76 14.97 17.74
CA THR A 61 -8.23 16.34 17.45
C THR A 61 -7.05 17.32 17.37
N LYS A 62 -6.07 17.22 18.27
CA LYS A 62 -4.84 18.03 18.22
C LYS A 62 -4.00 17.75 16.96
N LYS A 63 -3.85 16.47 16.58
CA LYS A 63 -3.13 16.09 15.35
C LYS A 63 -3.84 16.62 14.11
N TYR A 64 -5.16 16.53 14.06
CA TYR A 64 -5.96 17.06 12.95
C TYR A 64 -5.75 18.56 12.78
N ALA A 65 -5.84 19.34 13.87
CA ALA A 65 -5.60 20.79 13.83
C ALA A 65 -4.19 21.14 13.33
N GLN A 66 -3.16 20.38 13.75
CA GLN A 66 -1.80 20.57 13.27
C GLN A 66 -1.65 20.27 11.77
N LEU A 67 -2.28 19.20 11.29
CA LEU A 67 -2.29 18.84 9.87
C LEU A 67 -3.04 19.87 9.02
N GLU A 68 -4.16 20.38 9.51
CA GLU A 68 -4.93 21.41 8.83
C GLU A 68 -4.14 22.71 8.70
N TYR A 69 -3.45 23.14 9.77
CA TYR A 69 -2.54 24.29 9.72
C TYR A 69 -1.43 24.07 8.69
N LYS A 70 -0.79 22.89 8.70
CA LYS A 70 0.28 22.56 7.75
C LYS A 70 -0.22 22.54 6.30
N LYS A 71 -1.44 22.05 6.07
CA LYS A 71 -2.09 22.04 4.75
C LYS A 71 -2.26 23.48 4.26
N ARG A 72 -2.88 24.37 5.06
CA ARG A 72 -3.07 25.78 4.69
C ARG A 72 -1.75 26.50 4.41
N TYR A 73 -0.72 26.23 5.22
CA TYR A 73 0.61 26.80 5.01
C TYR A 73 1.22 26.38 3.66
N LEU A 74 1.09 25.09 3.30
CA LEU A 74 1.59 24.57 2.03
C LEU A 74 0.79 25.10 0.82
N GLU A 75 -0.53 25.21 0.95
CA GLU A 75 -1.40 25.82 -0.07
C GLU A 75 -1.00 27.27 -0.33
N ASN A 76 -0.78 28.07 0.72
CA ASN A 76 -0.29 29.44 0.58
C ASN A 76 1.07 29.51 -0.11
N LYS A 77 1.99 28.61 0.21
CA LYS A 77 3.31 28.55 -0.42
C LYS A 77 3.23 28.12 -1.89
N LEU A 78 2.32 27.22 -2.23
CA LEU A 78 2.06 26.82 -3.61
C LEU A 78 1.55 28.00 -4.44
N ASN A 79 0.58 28.74 -3.91
CA ASN A 79 0.03 29.93 -4.57
C ASN A 79 1.10 31.01 -4.79
N GLN A 80 1.99 31.22 -3.82
CA GLN A 80 3.13 32.14 -3.98
C GLN A 80 4.05 31.70 -5.13
N LEU A 81 4.43 30.42 -5.18
CA LEU A 81 5.28 29.89 -6.25
C LEU A 81 4.62 29.96 -7.64
N GLU A 82 3.30 29.79 -7.70
CA GLU A 82 2.55 29.91 -8.95
C GLU A 82 2.53 31.36 -9.45
N ASN A 83 2.32 32.33 -8.54
CA ASN A 83 2.39 33.75 -8.85
C ASN A 83 3.81 34.16 -9.31
N ASP A 84 4.86 33.70 -8.61
CA ASP A 84 6.26 33.99 -8.98
C ASP A 84 6.62 33.41 -10.36
N LYS A 85 6.06 32.24 -10.69
CA LYS A 85 6.24 31.63 -12.02
C LYS A 85 5.54 32.44 -13.10
N GLN A 86 4.31 32.89 -12.86
CA GLN A 86 3.58 33.73 -13.81
C GLN A 86 4.30 35.07 -14.06
N LEU A 87 4.88 35.67 -13.01
CA LEU A 87 5.68 36.89 -13.13
C LEU A 87 6.92 36.66 -14.01
N ASN A 88 7.68 35.60 -13.77
CA ASN A 88 8.85 35.23 -14.56
C ASN A 88 8.52 34.92 -16.03
N ASP A 89 7.38 34.27 -16.30
CA ASP A 89 6.94 33.97 -17.66
C ASP A 89 6.50 35.25 -18.41
N LYS A 90 5.94 36.23 -17.70
CA LYS A 90 5.60 37.56 -18.24
C LYS A 90 6.86 38.37 -18.57
N GLU A 91 7.86 38.40 -17.69
CA GLU A 91 9.14 39.08 -17.93
C GLU A 91 9.88 38.49 -19.14
N LYS A 92 9.88 37.15 -19.30
CA LYS A 92 10.45 36.50 -20.49
C LYS A 92 9.72 36.90 -21.78
N LEU A 93 8.40 37.06 -21.73
CA LEU A 93 7.60 37.44 -22.89
C LEU A 93 7.87 38.90 -23.29
N GLU A 94 8.04 39.81 -22.32
CA GLU A 94 8.43 41.21 -22.57
C GLU A 94 9.82 41.29 -23.23
N ILE A 95 10.81 40.54 -22.73
CA ILE A 95 12.16 40.47 -23.35
C ILE A 95 12.07 39.92 -24.79
N LEU A 96 11.27 38.88 -25.03
CA LEU A 96 11.08 38.29 -26.37
C LEU A 96 10.39 39.25 -27.34
N THR A 97 9.45 40.07 -26.85
CA THR A 97 8.78 41.08 -27.68
C THR A 97 9.73 42.23 -28.00
N GLU A 98 10.54 42.68 -27.05
CA GLU A 98 11.56 43.71 -27.26
C GLU A 98 12.62 43.26 -28.30
N ILE A 99 13.13 42.02 -28.20
CA ILE A 99 14.05 41.43 -29.18
C ILE A 99 13.43 41.37 -30.58
N LYS A 100 12.16 40.95 -30.72
CA LYS A 100 11.46 40.91 -32.01
C LYS A 100 11.26 42.30 -32.61
N THR A 101 10.95 43.30 -31.79
CA THR A 101 10.81 44.69 -32.28
C THR A 101 12.14 45.28 -32.74
N ASN A 102 13.26 44.92 -32.10
CA ASN A 102 14.59 45.34 -32.51
C ASN A 102 15.10 44.60 -33.76
N LEU A 103 14.76 43.32 -33.93
CA LEU A 103 15.06 42.54 -35.15
C LEU A 103 14.31 43.04 -36.39
N LYS A 104 13.08 43.53 -36.25
CA LYS A 104 12.33 44.16 -37.37
C LYS A 104 12.96 45.45 -37.90
N LYS A 105 13.91 46.06 -37.16
CA LYS A 105 14.61 47.29 -37.55
C LYS A 105 15.92 47.04 -38.31
N GLN A 106 16.35 45.80 -38.51
CA GLN A 106 17.54 45.50 -39.31
C GLN A 106 17.18 44.91 -40.68
N PRO A 107 17.82 45.37 -41.78
CA PRO A 107 17.54 44.84 -43.11
C PRO A 107 18.07 43.42 -43.27
N ASN A 108 17.26 42.55 -43.88
CA ASN A 108 17.56 41.14 -44.14
C ASN A 108 18.87 40.97 -44.93
N ILE A 109 19.85 40.30 -44.34
CA ILE A 109 20.99 39.72 -45.06
C ILE A 109 20.75 38.22 -45.19
N PHE A 110 20.50 37.78 -46.42
CA PHE A 110 20.43 36.39 -46.84
C PHE A 110 21.85 35.81 -46.83
N ILE A 111 22.08 34.68 -46.15
CA ILE A 111 23.32 33.91 -46.27
C ILE A 111 22.96 32.48 -46.70
N GLN A 112 23.50 32.08 -47.85
CA GLN A 112 23.43 30.74 -48.45
C GLN A 112 24.06 29.69 -47.54
N GLN A 113 23.41 28.52 -47.42
CA GLN A 113 23.96 27.34 -46.77
C GLN A 113 24.84 26.56 -47.77
N GLU A 114 26.14 26.48 -47.50
CA GLU A 114 27.04 25.48 -48.10
C GLU A 114 26.99 24.18 -47.28
N TYR A 115 26.79 23.08 -47.98
CA TYR A 115 26.90 21.72 -47.45
C TYR A 115 28.35 21.36 -47.16
N LEU A 116 28.64 20.78 -45.99
CA LEU A 116 29.87 20.04 -45.75
C LEU A 116 29.60 18.77 -44.95
N GLN A 117 30.12 17.68 -45.49
CA GLN A 117 29.95 16.27 -45.13
C GLN A 117 30.51 15.87 -43.75
N GLU A 118 30.01 14.71 -43.31
CA GLU A 118 30.28 13.89 -42.13
C GLU A 118 31.74 13.71 -41.69
N TYR A 119 31.97 13.53 -40.38
CA TYR A 119 32.67 12.37 -39.76
C TYR A 119 32.47 12.41 -38.21
N PRO A 120 32.54 11.25 -37.50
CA PRO A 120 32.02 11.04 -36.15
C PRO A 120 32.97 11.53 -35.06
N TYR A 121 32.44 12.11 -33.99
CA TYR A 121 33.25 12.70 -32.91
C TYR A 121 33.34 11.78 -31.68
N ASP A 122 34.59 11.49 -31.31
CA ASP A 122 35.04 10.74 -30.14
C ASP A 122 34.80 11.48 -28.81
N GLU A 123 34.49 10.71 -27.76
CA GLU A 123 34.53 11.14 -26.37
C GLU A 123 35.97 11.45 -25.93
N LYS A 124 36.22 12.68 -25.45
CA LYS A 124 36.97 12.95 -24.20
C LYS A 124 37.18 14.45 -23.96
N LYS A 125 37.03 14.81 -22.68
CA LYS A 125 37.43 16.04 -21.97
C LYS A 125 36.44 17.21 -22.00
N LEU A 126 35.75 17.37 -20.87
CA LEU A 126 35.41 18.69 -20.35
C LEU A 126 35.86 18.77 -18.88
N ASN A 127 37.02 19.40 -18.71
CA ASN A 127 37.47 19.96 -17.45
C ASN A 127 36.57 21.13 -17.07
N PHE A 128 36.17 21.22 -15.81
CA PHE A 128 35.85 22.51 -15.19
C PHE A 128 36.74 22.71 -13.96
N LYS A 129 37.60 23.73 -14.02
CA LYS A 129 38.34 24.32 -12.90
C LYS A 129 37.49 25.43 -12.26
N HIS A 130 37.63 25.61 -10.95
CA HIS A 130 37.96 26.86 -10.19
C HIS A 130 37.67 26.57 -8.70
N SER A 131 38.69 26.37 -7.84
CA SER A 131 39.29 27.30 -6.84
C SER A 131 38.27 27.82 -5.79
N ILE A 132 38.54 27.95 -4.47
CA ILE A 132 39.68 28.53 -3.74
C ILE A 132 39.79 27.88 -2.34
N PHE A 133 41.02 27.84 -1.82
CA PHE A 133 41.47 27.40 -0.47
C PHE A 133 41.02 28.32 0.69
N SER A 134 40.83 27.75 1.89
CA SER A 134 41.37 28.32 3.14
C SER A 134 41.63 27.21 4.17
N GLU A 135 42.88 27.07 4.59
CA GLU A 135 43.34 26.13 5.61
C GLU A 135 42.94 26.56 7.03
N THR A 136 42.63 25.59 7.89
CA THR A 136 43.13 25.60 9.27
C THR A 136 43.24 24.17 9.79
N ILE A 137 44.38 23.89 10.40
CA ILE A 137 44.91 22.57 10.73
C ILE A 137 44.38 22.09 12.08
N SER A 138 43.78 20.89 12.15
CA SER A 138 43.84 20.05 13.35
C SER A 138 43.57 18.57 13.03
N LYS A 139 44.64 17.77 13.06
CA LYS A 139 44.80 16.30 13.29
C LYS A 139 43.77 15.30 12.73
N PRO A 140 44.23 14.15 12.17
CA PRO A 140 43.38 13.22 11.45
C PRO A 140 42.55 12.35 12.39
N ILE A 141 41.22 12.47 12.33
CA ILE A 141 40.33 11.44 12.86
C ILE A 141 40.15 10.39 11.76
N ASN A 142 40.72 9.22 12.02
CA ASN A 142 40.67 8.03 11.18
C ASN A 142 39.24 7.49 11.15
N ILE A 143 38.42 7.96 10.19
CA ILE A 143 37.20 7.27 9.79
C ILE A 143 37.53 6.55 8.49
N LYS A 144 37.74 5.24 8.59
CA LYS A 144 37.78 4.33 7.46
C LYS A 144 36.48 4.51 6.66
N ASN A 145 36.56 5.27 5.57
CA ASN A 145 35.61 5.15 4.47
C ASN A 145 35.81 3.76 3.85
N THR A 146 35.16 2.75 4.42
CA THR A 146 34.87 1.50 3.72
C THR A 146 33.86 1.79 2.62
N TYR A 147 34.32 2.41 1.54
CA TYR A 147 33.75 2.15 0.22
C TYR A 147 34.05 0.68 -0.06
N LEU A 148 33.14 -0.19 0.37
CA LEU A 148 33.11 -1.56 -0.14
C LEU A 148 32.79 -1.43 -1.63
N PHE A 149 33.84 -1.49 -2.45
CA PHE A 149 33.73 -1.86 -3.85
C PHE A 149 32.94 -3.16 -3.90
N MET A 150 31.64 -3.07 -4.19
CA MET A 150 30.87 -4.25 -4.57
C MET A 150 31.48 -4.73 -5.89
N PRO A 151 31.98 -5.97 -5.96
CA PRO A 151 32.50 -6.51 -7.20
C PRO A 151 31.39 -6.41 -8.26
N ILE A 152 31.75 -5.94 -9.45
CA ILE A 152 30.95 -6.19 -10.64
C ILE A 152 30.98 -7.70 -10.83
N PHE A 153 30.03 -8.39 -10.21
CA PHE A 153 29.74 -9.77 -10.56
C PHE A 153 29.22 -9.70 -12.00
N THR A 154 30.09 -10.05 -12.94
CA THR A 154 29.70 -10.53 -14.27
C THR A 154 28.74 -11.68 -14.01
N LYS A 155 27.44 -11.35 -14.05
CA LYS A 155 26.39 -12.37 -13.94
C LYS A 155 26.63 -13.32 -15.09
N LYS A 156 26.98 -14.57 -14.76
CA LYS A 156 26.69 -15.71 -15.62
C LYS A 156 25.27 -15.49 -16.14
N GLU A 157 25.15 -15.30 -17.46
CA GLU A 157 23.87 -15.36 -18.14
C GLU A 157 23.29 -16.74 -17.87
N ILE A 158 22.41 -16.81 -16.89
CA ILE A 158 21.44 -17.89 -16.85
C ILE A 158 20.51 -17.55 -18.01
N SER A 159 20.74 -18.22 -19.13
CA SER A 159 19.83 -18.28 -20.26
C SER A 159 18.53 -18.93 -19.78
N ASN A 160 17.70 -18.14 -19.10
CA ASN A 160 16.30 -18.47 -18.96
C ASN A 160 15.71 -18.36 -20.36
N SER A 161 15.61 -19.51 -21.01
CA SER A 161 14.93 -19.68 -22.29
C SER A 161 13.67 -18.84 -22.29
N LEU A 162 13.54 -17.98 -23.30
CA LEU A 162 12.32 -17.24 -23.57
C LEU A 162 11.15 -18.24 -23.51
N GLY A 163 10.23 -18.05 -22.55
CA GLY A 163 8.85 -18.39 -22.83
C GLY A 163 8.47 -17.53 -24.02
N LYS A 164 8.42 -18.13 -25.22
CA LYS A 164 8.05 -17.43 -26.45
C LYS A 164 6.75 -16.65 -26.15
N VAL A 165 6.75 -15.35 -26.42
CA VAL A 165 5.52 -14.56 -26.43
C VAL A 165 4.74 -15.07 -27.63
N THR A 166 3.86 -16.03 -27.38
CA THR A 166 3.11 -16.72 -28.41
C THR A 166 1.70 -16.19 -28.39
N GLU A 167 1.45 -15.27 -29.31
CA GLU A 167 0.14 -14.99 -29.90
C GLU A 167 -0.89 -14.25 -29.01
N PRO A 168 -1.75 -13.42 -29.63
CA PRO A 168 -2.94 -12.90 -28.95
C PRO A 168 -3.86 -14.05 -28.55
N MET A 169 -4.44 -13.95 -27.36
CA MET A 169 -5.31 -14.97 -26.80
C MET A 169 -6.62 -15.08 -27.60
N THR A 170 -7.08 -16.30 -27.89
CA THR A 170 -8.35 -16.52 -28.61
C THR A 170 -9.56 -16.32 -27.71
N ASP A 171 -10.70 -15.98 -28.31
CA ASP A 171 -11.96 -15.72 -27.58
C ASP A 171 -12.44 -16.92 -26.76
N GLU A 172 -12.13 -18.14 -27.21
CA GLU A 172 -12.42 -19.37 -26.46
C GLU A 172 -11.61 -19.47 -25.17
N ILE A 173 -10.33 -19.09 -25.21
CA ILE A 173 -9.46 -19.09 -24.03
C ILE A 173 -9.95 -18.00 -23.07
N TYR A 174 -10.35 -16.82 -23.55
CA TYR A 174 -10.96 -15.76 -22.72
C TYR A 174 -12.18 -16.27 -21.96
N LYS A 175 -13.14 -16.90 -22.66
CA LYS A 175 -14.33 -17.45 -22.02
C LYS A 175 -13.99 -18.52 -20.98
N LYS A 176 -13.07 -19.44 -21.28
CA LYS A 176 -12.63 -20.46 -20.32
C LYS A 176 -12.02 -19.84 -19.07
N VAL A 177 -11.09 -18.88 -19.21
CA VAL A 177 -10.48 -18.19 -18.07
C VAL A 177 -11.55 -17.54 -17.19
N LEU A 178 -12.52 -16.85 -17.79
CA LEU A 178 -13.57 -16.16 -17.04
C LEU A 178 -14.45 -17.11 -16.23
N ILE A 179 -14.76 -18.30 -16.75
CA ILE A 179 -15.51 -19.32 -16.01
C ILE A 179 -14.76 -19.69 -14.72
N PHE A 180 -13.48 -20.07 -14.82
CA PHE A 180 -12.71 -20.45 -13.64
C PHE A 180 -12.51 -19.28 -12.67
N LEU A 181 -12.33 -18.05 -13.15
CA LEU A 181 -12.23 -16.88 -12.29
C LEU A 181 -13.54 -16.61 -11.52
N ASN A 182 -14.71 -16.90 -12.12
CA ASN A 182 -16.01 -16.79 -11.45
C ASN A 182 -16.23 -17.88 -10.38
N GLU A 183 -15.57 -19.03 -10.53
CA GLU A 183 -15.67 -20.14 -9.56
C GLU A 183 -14.78 -19.96 -8.33
N ILE A 184 -13.87 -18.98 -8.33
CA ILE A 184 -13.03 -18.67 -7.16
C ILE A 184 -13.93 -18.15 -6.03
N PRO A 185 -14.01 -18.84 -4.87
CA PRO A 185 -14.81 -18.36 -3.75
C PRO A 185 -14.29 -17.01 -3.28
N LYS A 186 -15.20 -16.05 -3.14
CA LYS A 186 -14.96 -14.78 -2.46
C LYS A 186 -14.95 -15.04 -0.96
N ASP A 187 -13.82 -14.79 -0.32
CA ASP A 187 -13.61 -15.04 1.10
C ASP A 187 -12.73 -13.94 1.70
N GLU A 188 -13.37 -13.07 2.48
CA GLU A 188 -12.75 -11.92 3.12
C GLU A 188 -11.63 -12.30 4.11
N LYS A 189 -11.52 -13.58 4.51
CA LYS A 189 -10.42 -14.04 5.36
C LYS A 189 -9.07 -13.96 4.66
N TYR A 190 -9.01 -14.00 3.32
CA TYR A 190 -7.76 -13.94 2.56
C TYR A 190 -7.29 -12.50 2.34
N LYS A 191 -6.72 -11.93 3.40
CA LYS A 191 -6.09 -10.61 3.38
C LYS A 191 -4.78 -10.59 4.14
N ILE A 192 -3.80 -9.85 3.61
CA ILE A 192 -2.48 -9.72 4.22
C ILE A 192 -1.93 -8.30 4.09
N THR A 193 -1.46 -7.77 5.21
CA THR A 193 -0.81 -6.46 5.25
C THR A 193 0.65 -6.57 4.81
N THR A 194 1.13 -5.62 4.01
CA THR A 194 2.49 -5.66 3.42
C THR A 194 3.65 -5.71 4.42
N ASN A 195 3.45 -5.28 5.66
CA ASN A 195 4.44 -5.40 6.74
C ASN A 195 4.63 -6.86 7.22
N LYS A 196 3.64 -7.74 7.07
CA LYS A 196 3.76 -9.16 7.47
C LYS A 196 4.69 -9.96 6.56
N VAL A 197 4.97 -9.46 5.35
CA VAL A 197 5.74 -10.17 4.32
C VAL A 197 7.16 -9.59 4.15
N VAL A 198 7.49 -8.52 4.87
CA VAL A 198 8.75 -7.78 4.71
C VAL A 198 9.40 -7.55 6.08
N LYS A 199 10.67 -7.94 6.23
CA LYS A 199 11.44 -7.81 7.48
C LYS A 199 11.84 -6.38 7.85
N ILE A 200 11.77 -5.44 6.90
CA ILE A 200 12.19 -4.04 7.08
C ILE A 200 10.93 -3.18 7.22
N THR A 201 10.88 -2.37 8.29
CA THR A 201 9.78 -1.47 8.62
C THR A 201 9.38 -0.61 7.40
N PRO A 202 8.18 -0.78 6.84
CA PRO A 202 7.82 -0.08 5.61
C PRO A 202 7.55 1.41 5.83
N ILE A 203 8.01 2.25 4.91
CA ILE A 203 7.60 3.67 4.77
C ILE A 203 6.11 3.78 4.38
N PHE A 204 5.52 2.73 3.81
CA PHE A 204 4.12 2.66 3.39
C PHE A 204 3.61 1.24 3.57
N ILE A 205 2.49 1.10 4.29
CA ILE A 205 1.84 -0.15 4.68
C ILE A 205 0.43 -0.11 4.12
N PHE A 206 0.00 -1.20 3.49
CA PHE A 206 -1.36 -1.36 2.98
C PHE A 206 -1.77 -2.84 3.05
N GLU A 207 -3.07 -3.08 3.07
CA GLU A 207 -3.66 -4.41 3.05
C GLU A 207 -3.92 -4.87 1.63
N VAL A 208 -3.55 -6.12 1.34
CA VAL A 208 -3.84 -6.80 0.09
C VAL A 208 -4.94 -7.83 0.34
N GLN A 209 -6.08 -7.64 -0.31
CA GLN A 209 -7.25 -8.53 -0.29
C GLN A 209 -7.23 -9.38 -1.56
N TYR A 210 -7.34 -10.69 -1.40
CA TYR A 210 -7.27 -11.62 -2.53
C TYR A 210 -8.43 -11.45 -3.49
N ASP A 211 -9.65 -11.27 -2.98
CA ASP A 211 -10.85 -11.13 -3.82
C ASP A 211 -10.77 -9.92 -4.74
N LEU A 212 -10.32 -8.77 -4.22
CA LEU A 212 -10.10 -7.57 -5.02
C LEU A 212 -9.04 -7.81 -6.10
N PHE A 213 -7.97 -8.56 -5.80
CA PHE A 213 -6.98 -8.93 -6.81
C PHE A 213 -7.58 -9.79 -7.92
N VAL A 214 -8.44 -10.76 -7.58
CA VAL A 214 -9.13 -11.62 -8.56
C VAL A 214 -10.07 -10.80 -9.43
N GLU A 215 -10.85 -9.89 -8.84
CA GLU A 215 -11.77 -9.00 -9.58
C GLU A 215 -11.02 -8.09 -10.56
N ILE A 216 -9.91 -7.52 -10.14
CA ILE A 216 -9.04 -6.73 -11.02
C ILE A 216 -8.52 -7.59 -12.16
N PHE A 217 -7.96 -8.76 -11.86
CA PHE A 217 -7.44 -9.66 -12.88
C PHE A 217 -8.53 -10.05 -13.88
N LYS A 218 -9.74 -10.36 -13.39
CA LYS A 218 -10.91 -10.66 -14.19
C LYS A 218 -11.30 -9.51 -15.12
N SER A 219 -11.34 -8.28 -14.62
CA SER A 219 -11.63 -7.09 -15.43
C SER A 219 -10.66 -6.94 -16.60
N PHE A 220 -9.36 -7.19 -16.41
CA PHE A 220 -8.40 -7.17 -17.52
C PHE A 220 -8.67 -8.26 -18.57
N ILE A 221 -9.10 -9.45 -18.15
CA ILE A 221 -9.50 -10.54 -19.05
C ILE A 221 -10.78 -10.18 -19.82
N GLU A 222 -11.81 -9.68 -19.14
CA GLU A 222 -13.09 -9.25 -19.76
C GLU A 222 -12.87 -8.16 -20.82
N ASN A 223 -12.03 -7.18 -20.49
CA ASN A 223 -11.73 -6.05 -21.36
C ASN A 223 -10.64 -6.34 -22.41
N LYS A 224 -10.10 -7.57 -22.44
CA LYS A 224 -9.00 -7.99 -23.32
C LYS A 224 -7.80 -7.02 -23.31
N LYS A 225 -7.54 -6.38 -22.16
CA LYS A 225 -6.56 -5.29 -22.04
C LYS A 225 -5.28 -5.81 -21.39
N GLU A 226 -4.14 -5.58 -22.05
CA GLU A 226 -2.81 -5.87 -21.49
C GLU A 226 -2.58 -7.34 -21.04
N VAL A 227 -3.35 -8.26 -21.61
CA VAL A 227 -3.23 -9.71 -21.40
C VAL A 227 -2.31 -10.29 -22.47
N VAL A 228 -1.33 -11.10 -22.05
CA VAL A 228 -0.43 -11.82 -22.97
C VAL A 228 -0.36 -13.28 -22.56
N LEU A 229 -0.23 -14.19 -23.52
CA LEU A 229 0.05 -15.59 -23.24
C LEU A 229 1.55 -15.82 -23.04
N ILE A 230 1.93 -16.38 -21.89
CA ILE A 230 3.29 -16.84 -21.61
C ILE A 230 3.19 -18.31 -21.23
N ASN A 231 3.86 -19.17 -21.99
CA ASN A 231 3.73 -20.63 -21.87
C ASN A 231 2.25 -21.06 -21.90
N LYS A 232 1.48 -20.45 -22.83
CA LYS A 232 0.03 -20.61 -22.98
C LYS A 232 -0.85 -20.13 -21.83
N TYR A 233 -0.31 -19.53 -20.77
CA TYR A 233 -1.10 -19.00 -19.67
C TYR A 233 -1.37 -17.50 -19.81
N PRO A 234 -2.62 -17.03 -19.57
CA PRO A 234 -2.95 -15.61 -19.53
C PRO A 234 -2.14 -14.91 -18.45
N SER A 235 -1.42 -13.87 -18.84
CA SER A 235 -0.43 -13.22 -18.00
C SER A 235 -0.53 -11.70 -18.08
N ILE A 236 -0.65 -11.04 -16.93
CA ILE A 236 -0.78 -9.58 -16.83
C ILE A 236 0.41 -9.01 -16.04
N SER A 237 0.88 -7.83 -16.44
CA SER A 237 1.99 -7.11 -15.80
C SER A 237 1.69 -6.77 -14.34
N SER A 238 2.60 -7.10 -13.42
CA SER A 238 2.47 -6.73 -12.00
C SER A 238 2.36 -5.23 -11.79
N LYS A 239 3.00 -4.40 -12.64
CA LYS A 239 2.91 -2.95 -12.57
C LYS A 239 1.46 -2.47 -12.75
N VAL A 240 0.78 -3.06 -13.72
CA VAL A 240 -0.55 -2.66 -14.18
C VAL A 240 -1.59 -3.13 -13.17
N LEU A 241 -1.48 -4.40 -12.74
CA LEU A 241 -2.29 -4.95 -11.66
C LEU A 241 -2.17 -4.12 -10.38
N PHE A 242 -0.95 -3.73 -10.00
CA PHE A 242 -0.73 -2.90 -8.81
C PHE A 242 -1.35 -1.50 -8.95
N GLN A 243 -1.24 -0.86 -10.11
CA GLN A 243 -1.84 0.46 -10.35
C GLN A 243 -3.36 0.40 -10.22
N GLU A 244 -3.99 -0.58 -10.85
CA GLU A 244 -5.44 -0.76 -10.78
C GLU A 244 -5.89 -1.12 -9.36
N TYR A 245 -5.11 -1.94 -8.66
CA TYR A 245 -5.34 -2.25 -7.24
C TYR A 245 -5.28 -1.00 -6.37
N CYS A 246 -4.27 -0.13 -6.56
CA CYS A 246 -4.19 1.13 -5.85
C CYS A 246 -5.47 1.97 -6.06
N ASN A 247 -5.93 2.06 -7.32
CA ASN A 247 -7.10 2.87 -7.67
C ASN A 247 -8.38 2.35 -6.99
N GLN A 248 -8.64 1.04 -7.09
CA GLN A 248 -9.87 0.45 -6.55
C GLN A 248 -9.87 0.36 -5.02
N ALA A 249 -8.70 0.15 -4.40
CA ALA A 249 -8.55 0.13 -2.95
C ALA A 249 -8.46 1.53 -2.31
N GLY A 250 -8.52 2.62 -3.10
CA GLY A 250 -8.37 3.99 -2.60
C GLY A 250 -6.97 4.31 -2.05
N ILE A 251 -5.94 3.61 -2.52
CA ILE A 251 -4.56 3.74 -2.06
C ILE A 251 -3.85 4.80 -2.92
N HIS A 252 -3.52 5.95 -2.34
CA HIS A 252 -2.79 7.01 -3.05
C HIS A 252 -1.32 6.63 -3.26
N CYS A 253 -0.98 6.19 -4.47
CA CYS A 253 0.35 5.68 -4.84
C CYS A 253 1.31 6.77 -5.37
N LEU A 254 1.15 8.06 -5.02
CA LEU A 254 1.92 9.19 -5.57
C LEU A 254 2.29 10.23 -4.50
N ASN A 255 3.61 10.44 -4.26
CA ASN A 255 4.20 11.71 -3.76
C ASN A 255 5.75 11.63 -3.76
N SER A 256 6.40 11.66 -4.93
CA SER A 256 7.86 11.83 -5.02
C SER A 256 8.30 12.35 -6.41
N THR A 257 9.57 12.71 -6.60
CA THR A 257 10.12 13.17 -7.90
C THR A 257 10.21 12.04 -8.93
N TYR A 258 10.39 12.30 -10.24
CA TYR A 258 10.27 11.29 -11.32
C TYR A 258 11.10 10.02 -11.10
N ASP A 259 12.37 10.13 -10.72
CA ASP A 259 13.24 8.96 -10.45
C ASP A 259 12.94 8.27 -9.11
N GLU A 260 12.57 9.06 -8.10
CA GLU A 260 12.08 8.52 -6.83
C GLU A 260 10.77 7.76 -7.02
N LYS A 261 9.86 8.22 -7.90
CA LYS A 261 8.60 7.53 -8.24
C LYS A 261 8.90 6.16 -8.82
N ALA A 262 9.81 6.04 -9.77
CA ALA A 262 10.11 4.76 -10.42
C ALA A 262 10.75 3.74 -9.46
N ARG A 263 11.66 4.17 -8.58
CA ARG A 263 12.24 3.29 -7.55
C ARG A 263 11.21 2.90 -6.49
N TRP A 264 10.42 3.86 -6.02
CA TRP A 264 9.38 3.66 -5.01
C TRP A 264 8.28 2.72 -5.50
N GLN A 265 7.79 2.91 -6.73
CA GLN A 265 6.84 2.01 -7.38
C GLN A 265 7.37 0.58 -7.47
N ARG A 266 8.64 0.39 -7.87
CA ARG A 266 9.26 -0.95 -7.94
C ARG A 266 9.25 -1.66 -6.59
N ILE A 267 9.51 -0.94 -5.50
CA ILE A 267 9.49 -1.51 -4.15
C ILE A 267 8.08 -1.96 -3.78
N HIS A 268 7.06 -1.13 -4.00
CA HIS A 268 5.68 -1.49 -3.63
C HIS A 268 5.07 -2.56 -4.50
N ILE A 269 5.35 -2.54 -5.81
CA ILE A 269 5.00 -3.64 -6.71
C ILE A 269 5.63 -4.95 -6.20
N ALA A 270 6.90 -4.93 -5.79
CA ALA A 270 7.53 -6.13 -5.26
C ALA A 270 6.88 -6.62 -3.95
N LYS A 271 6.42 -5.72 -3.08
CA LYS A 271 5.68 -6.08 -1.86
C LYS A 271 4.30 -6.64 -2.17
N PHE A 272 3.55 -5.96 -3.03
CA PHE A 272 2.26 -6.41 -3.53
C PHE A 272 2.37 -7.83 -4.10
N ASN A 273 3.35 -8.08 -4.96
CA ASN A 273 3.59 -9.40 -5.53
C ASN A 273 3.85 -10.46 -4.44
N LYS A 274 4.65 -10.13 -3.42
CA LYS A 274 4.89 -11.05 -2.30
C LYS A 274 3.62 -11.34 -1.51
N CYS A 275 2.75 -10.35 -1.29
CA CYS A 275 1.46 -10.55 -0.63
C CYS A 275 0.58 -11.53 -1.40
N ILE A 276 0.42 -11.35 -2.72
CA ILE A 276 -0.37 -12.28 -3.54
C ILE A 276 0.20 -13.71 -3.49
N ILE A 277 1.54 -13.86 -3.55
CA ILE A 277 2.19 -15.17 -3.43
C ILE A 277 1.92 -15.81 -2.06
N GLU A 278 1.96 -15.05 -0.96
CA GLU A 278 1.65 -15.58 0.36
C GLU A 278 0.16 -15.92 0.52
N LEU A 279 -0.75 -15.15 -0.08
CA LEU A 279 -2.18 -15.46 -0.10
C LEU A 279 -2.46 -16.78 -0.85
N GLU A 280 -1.82 -16.99 -2.01
CA GLU A 280 -1.88 -18.28 -2.73
C GLU A 280 -1.37 -19.45 -1.88
N LYS A 281 -0.28 -19.25 -1.13
CA LYS A 281 0.23 -20.28 -0.21
C LYS A 281 -0.74 -20.55 0.95
N GLN A 282 -1.40 -19.53 1.48
CA GLN A 282 -2.42 -19.68 2.53
C GLN A 282 -3.62 -20.47 1.99
N ARG A 283 -4.16 -20.08 0.84
CA ARG A 283 -5.24 -20.82 0.15
C ARG A 283 -4.87 -22.29 -0.07
N LYS A 284 -3.64 -22.57 -0.52
CA LYS A 284 -3.15 -23.95 -0.67
C LYS A 284 -3.12 -24.72 0.65
N LYS A 285 -2.68 -24.09 1.75
CA LYS A 285 -2.67 -24.72 3.08
C LYS A 285 -4.08 -25.05 3.56
N ASP A 286 -5.06 -24.25 3.19
CA ASP A 286 -6.47 -24.46 3.50
C ASP A 286 -7.16 -25.45 2.54
N GLY A 287 -6.39 -26.13 1.67
CA GLY A 287 -6.90 -27.14 0.74
C GLY A 287 -7.49 -26.61 -0.57
N LEU A 288 -7.36 -25.31 -0.85
CA LEU A 288 -7.84 -24.71 -2.09
C LEU A 288 -6.81 -24.83 -3.23
N ASN A 289 -7.31 -24.84 -4.47
CA ASN A 289 -6.48 -24.84 -5.66
C ASN A 289 -5.70 -23.52 -5.83
N ILE A 290 -4.46 -23.63 -6.30
CA ILE A 290 -3.63 -22.48 -6.66
C ILE A 290 -4.12 -21.95 -8.02
N MET A 291 -4.51 -20.68 -8.05
CA MET A 291 -5.09 -20.07 -9.25
C MET A 291 -4.09 -19.19 -9.99
N PHE A 292 -3.20 -18.52 -9.25
CA PHE A 292 -2.21 -17.61 -9.80
C PHE A 292 -0.77 -18.08 -9.55
N SER A 293 0.08 -17.88 -10.54
CA SER A 293 1.52 -18.09 -10.45
C SER A 293 2.26 -16.79 -10.73
N PHE A 294 3.32 -16.54 -9.97
CA PHE A 294 4.19 -15.38 -10.17
C PHE A 294 5.37 -15.72 -11.08
N VAL A 295 5.51 -14.97 -12.18
CA VAL A 295 6.62 -15.12 -13.10
C VAL A 295 7.62 -13.99 -12.93
N LYS A 296 8.83 -14.38 -12.49
CA LYS A 296 9.95 -13.46 -12.28
C LYS A 296 10.77 -13.31 -13.57
N HIS A 297 10.36 -12.39 -14.44
CA HIS A 297 11.11 -11.97 -15.63
C HIS A 297 11.59 -10.51 -15.50
N ARG A 298 12.23 -9.98 -16.56
CA ARG A 298 12.56 -8.55 -16.70
C ARG A 298 11.34 -7.65 -16.43
N TYR A 299 10.15 -8.13 -16.80
CA TYR A 299 8.86 -7.55 -16.44
C TYR A 299 8.04 -8.58 -15.66
N PRO A 300 7.95 -8.46 -14.32
CA PRO A 300 7.20 -9.38 -13.48
C PRO A 300 5.72 -9.42 -13.83
N ARG A 301 5.13 -10.62 -13.79
CA ARG A 301 3.73 -10.86 -14.18
C ARG A 301 3.07 -11.87 -13.24
N PHE A 302 1.76 -11.77 -13.13
CA PHE A 302 0.94 -12.86 -12.61
C PHE A 302 0.29 -13.61 -13.78
N GLN A 303 0.37 -14.93 -13.71
CA GLN A 303 -0.25 -15.83 -14.67
C GLN A 303 -1.44 -16.52 -14.02
N PHE A 304 -2.53 -16.64 -14.76
CA PHE A 304 -3.63 -17.51 -14.37
C PHE A 304 -3.33 -18.95 -14.77
N ILE A 305 -3.13 -19.83 -13.79
CA ILE A 305 -2.79 -21.25 -13.99
C ILE A 305 -3.94 -22.20 -13.65
N GLY A 306 -5.08 -21.68 -13.18
CA GLY A 306 -6.26 -22.48 -12.82
C GLY A 306 -6.80 -23.37 -13.95
N LEU A 307 -6.47 -23.05 -15.21
CA LEU A 307 -6.82 -23.86 -16.39
C LEU A 307 -6.01 -25.17 -16.53
N GLY A 308 -4.92 -25.34 -15.79
CA GLY A 308 -3.92 -26.37 -16.06
C GLY A 308 -3.13 -26.10 -17.35
N LYS A 309 -2.22 -27.02 -17.72
CA LYS A 309 -1.44 -26.87 -18.97
C LYS A 309 -2.39 -26.94 -20.17
N MET A 310 -2.52 -25.82 -20.88
CA MET A 310 -3.19 -25.73 -22.19
C MET A 310 -2.35 -26.28 -23.34
#